data_AF-A0A972I3C3-F1
#
_entry.id   AF-A0A972I3C3-F1
#
_cell.length_a   1.000
_cell.length_b   1.000
_cell.length_c   1.000
_cell.angle_alpha   90.00
_cell.angle_beta   90.00
_cell.angle_gamma   90.00
#
_symmetry.space_group_name_H-M   'P 1'
#
loop_
_entity.id
_entity.type
_entity.pdbx_description
1 polymer ?
#
loop_
_entity_poly.entity_id
_entity_poly.type
_entity_poly.pdbx_seq_one_letter_code
_entity_poly.pdbx_strand_id
1 'polypeptide(L)'
;MTKILFENEQLLSDSEINEALNSPNKFKGLKAQEKLEVLVEDVIRNANVNKANYDLWNEEAEKVSISDDFKIKQIIKVLASEPDTEKMETLINIGIMQFCLPKVFTKINKNITSYLKLYCKNVDKIVGTALDKFVLLLAIFPVKDAVDTLEDLDIKADKEIFIKSIKLFEDFTIINEKPGLKKFMLANGMDQYEYMFEMSGNFVRAYEFPKYRYLSKKYLLDEIRVQKEPIFPEDLDVSRDDLMESGLADRESVDELMMMLAEHLINKPFKNNREELFEIARKMNKNKLFKHFRRVNWIR
;
A
#
# COMPACT_ATOMS: atom_id res chain seq x y z
N MET A 1 1.46 -10.12 -8.38
CA MET A 1 0.62 -8.91 -8.37
C MET A 1 0.69 -8.22 -9.72
N THR A 2 -0.45 -7.69 -10.14
CA THR A 2 -0.93 -7.42 -11.50
C THR A 2 -0.04 -6.50 -12.34
N LYS A 3 0.20 -6.89 -13.60
CA LYS A 3 1.04 -6.19 -14.60
C LYS A 3 0.25 -5.19 -15.45
N ILE A 4 -0.78 -4.58 -14.89
CA ILE A 4 -1.69 -3.62 -15.53
C ILE A 4 -2.03 -2.65 -14.38
N LEU A 5 -1.81 -1.33 -14.44
CA LEU A 5 -2.81 -0.39 -14.94
C LEU A 5 -2.28 1.07 -14.92
N PHE A 6 -1.15 1.36 -15.58
CA PHE A 6 -0.83 2.73 -15.99
C PHE A 6 -0.25 2.66 -17.40
N GLU A 7 -1.11 2.44 -18.41
CA GLU A 7 -0.73 2.85 -19.77
C GLU A 7 -0.46 4.35 -19.69
N ASN A 8 0.75 4.76 -20.09
CA ASN A 8 1.11 6.17 -20.16
C ASN A 8 0.17 6.85 -21.15
N GLU A 9 -0.88 7.46 -20.63
CA GLU A 9 -1.79 8.30 -21.39
C GLU A 9 -1.08 9.62 -21.64
N GLN A 10 -0.20 9.61 -22.64
CA GLN A 10 0.48 10.78 -23.15
C GLN A 10 -0.44 11.48 -24.15
N LEU A 11 -0.93 12.68 -23.81
CA LEU A 11 -1.89 13.42 -24.63
C LEU A 11 -1.19 14.17 -25.77
N LEU A 12 0.06 14.59 -25.53
CA LEU A 12 0.88 15.35 -26.47
C LEU A 12 2.08 14.52 -26.93
N SER A 13 2.42 14.60 -28.21
CA SER A 13 3.68 14.03 -28.71
C SER A 13 4.89 14.71 -28.06
N ASP A 14 6.04 14.03 -28.05
CA ASP A 14 7.29 14.62 -27.53
C ASP A 14 7.68 15.94 -28.22
N SER A 15 7.35 16.07 -29.51
CA SER A 15 7.57 17.30 -30.26
C SER A 15 6.69 18.44 -29.74
N GLU A 16 5.43 18.18 -29.44
CA GLU A 16 4.49 19.17 -28.91
C GLU A 16 4.85 19.57 -27.48
N ILE A 17 5.28 18.60 -26.66
CA ILE A 17 5.81 18.87 -25.32
C ILE A 17 7.02 19.79 -25.41
N ASN A 18 8.02 19.44 -26.24
CA ASN A 18 9.22 20.26 -26.41
C ASN A 18 8.91 21.68 -26.92
N GLU A 19 7.94 21.82 -27.81
CA GLU A 19 7.50 23.14 -28.28
C GLU A 19 6.86 23.95 -27.14
N ALA A 20 5.95 23.33 -26.36
CA ALA A 20 5.26 23.98 -25.26
C ALA A 20 6.18 24.33 -24.08
N LEU A 21 7.20 23.52 -23.79
CA LEU A 21 8.23 23.81 -22.78
C LEU A 21 9.01 25.10 -23.10
N ASN A 22 9.26 25.34 -24.39
CA ASN A 22 10.07 26.46 -24.87
C ASN A 22 9.25 27.68 -25.34
N SER A 23 7.92 27.56 -25.44
CA SER A 23 7.03 28.62 -25.94
C SER A 23 5.82 28.81 -25.02
N PRO A 24 5.84 29.85 -24.15
CA PRO A 24 4.68 30.18 -23.30
C PRO A 24 3.40 30.47 -24.10
N ASN A 25 3.52 30.95 -25.34
CA ASN A 25 2.38 31.14 -26.23
C ASN A 25 1.76 29.80 -26.66
N LYS A 26 2.61 28.80 -26.96
CA LYS A 26 2.13 27.44 -27.26
C LYS A 26 1.48 26.82 -26.02
N PHE A 27 2.14 26.91 -24.86
CA PHE A 27 1.61 26.42 -23.58
C PHE A 27 0.26 27.07 -23.23
N LYS A 28 0.12 28.39 -23.43
CA LYS A 28 -1.13 29.13 -23.16
C LYS A 28 -2.32 28.56 -23.95
N GLY A 29 -2.09 28.11 -25.18
CA GLY A 29 -3.11 27.56 -26.06
C GLY A 29 -3.54 26.12 -25.76
N LEU A 30 -2.85 25.43 -24.84
CA LEU A 30 -3.18 24.08 -24.43
C LEU A 30 -4.38 24.04 -23.48
N LYS A 31 -5.07 22.90 -23.43
CA LYS A 31 -6.09 22.61 -22.42
C LYS A 31 -5.45 22.38 -21.05
N ALA A 32 -6.24 22.46 -19.98
CA ALA A 32 -5.74 22.29 -18.60
C ALA A 32 -4.99 20.95 -18.38
N GLN A 33 -5.49 19.84 -18.94
CA GLN A 33 -4.82 18.53 -18.83
C GLN A 33 -3.46 18.49 -19.55
N GLU A 34 -3.40 19.03 -20.76
CA GLU A 34 -2.19 19.13 -21.58
C GLU A 34 -1.16 20.05 -20.89
N LYS A 35 -1.61 21.16 -20.27
CA LYS A 35 -0.74 22.03 -19.46
C LYS A 35 -0.14 21.26 -18.28
N LEU A 36 -0.94 20.50 -17.54
CA LEU A 36 -0.44 19.69 -16.42
C LEU A 36 0.60 18.65 -16.91
N GLU A 37 0.34 17.98 -18.02
CA GLU A 37 1.31 17.05 -18.62
C GLU A 37 2.63 17.75 -18.97
N VAL A 38 2.59 18.93 -19.60
CA VAL A 38 3.80 19.68 -19.95
C VAL A 38 4.60 20.09 -18.71
N LEU A 39 3.93 20.55 -17.65
CA LEU A 39 4.64 20.90 -16.40
C LEU A 39 5.29 19.68 -15.76
N VAL A 40 4.61 18.53 -15.76
CA VAL A 40 5.16 17.29 -15.21
C VAL A 40 6.32 16.77 -16.06
N GLU A 41 6.24 16.90 -17.38
CA GLU A 41 7.35 16.60 -18.28
C GLU A 41 8.56 17.52 -18.05
N ASP A 42 8.34 18.82 -17.77
CA ASP A 42 9.42 19.73 -17.40
C ASP A 42 10.13 19.26 -16.13
N VAL A 43 9.35 18.85 -15.12
CA VAL A 43 9.90 18.27 -13.88
C VAL A 43 10.70 17.00 -14.20
N ILE A 44 10.17 16.08 -15.00
CA ILE A 44 10.85 14.81 -15.31
C ILE A 44 12.16 15.05 -16.08
N ARG A 45 12.15 15.94 -17.07
CA ARG A 45 13.28 16.19 -17.97
C ARG A 45 14.35 17.11 -17.36
N ASN A 46 13.91 18.15 -16.65
CA ASN A 46 14.76 19.27 -16.25
C ASN A 46 14.82 19.49 -14.73
N ALA A 47 14.07 18.73 -13.93
CA ALA A 47 13.91 18.92 -12.49
C ALA A 47 13.49 20.36 -12.10
N ASN A 48 12.83 21.05 -13.03
CA ASN A 48 12.45 22.46 -12.93
C ASN A 48 11.14 22.68 -13.68
N VAL A 49 10.58 23.88 -13.57
CA VAL A 49 9.45 24.33 -14.38
C VAL A 49 9.73 25.72 -14.94
N ASN A 50 9.49 25.90 -16.24
CA ASN A 50 9.52 27.21 -16.88
C ASN A 50 8.58 28.17 -16.15
N LYS A 51 9.14 29.24 -15.57
CA LYS A 51 8.40 30.21 -14.75
C LYS A 51 7.19 30.81 -15.48
N ALA A 52 7.31 31.15 -16.76
CA ALA A 52 6.20 31.73 -17.51
C ALA A 52 5.04 30.71 -17.70
N ASN A 53 5.38 29.44 -17.92
CA ASN A 53 4.38 28.37 -17.99
C ASN A 53 3.74 28.12 -16.62
N TYR A 54 4.53 28.17 -15.55
CA TYR A 54 4.02 28.03 -14.18
C TYR A 54 3.06 29.18 -13.79
N ASP A 55 3.40 30.42 -14.15
CA ASP A 55 2.56 31.59 -13.90
C ASP A 55 1.22 31.46 -14.66
N LEU A 56 1.27 31.08 -15.94
CA LEU A 56 0.09 30.78 -16.75
C LEU A 56 -0.74 29.62 -16.19
N TRP A 57 -0.08 28.60 -15.63
CA TRP A 57 -0.77 27.53 -14.93
C TRP A 57 -1.48 28.05 -13.71
N ASN A 58 -0.87 28.90 -12.88
CA ASN A 58 -1.52 29.44 -11.68
C ASN A 58 -2.77 30.27 -11.99
N GLU A 59 -2.84 30.88 -13.17
CA GLU A 59 -4.00 31.62 -13.66
C GLU A 59 -5.07 30.72 -14.32
N GLU A 60 -4.81 29.43 -14.51
CA GLU A 60 -5.73 28.50 -15.18
C GLU A 60 -6.99 28.24 -14.33
N ALA A 61 -8.13 28.73 -14.80
CA ALA A 61 -9.42 28.55 -14.15
C ALA A 61 -9.98 27.13 -14.36
N GLU A 62 -9.61 26.47 -15.46
CA GLU A 62 -10.15 25.16 -15.83
C GLU A 62 -9.44 23.98 -15.14
N LYS A 63 -8.52 24.21 -14.18
CA LYS A 63 -7.87 23.13 -13.42
C LYS A 63 -8.87 22.16 -12.78
N VAL A 64 -10.03 22.67 -12.39
CA VAL A 64 -11.11 21.89 -11.76
C VAL A 64 -11.71 20.83 -12.69
N SER A 65 -11.56 20.97 -14.01
CA SER A 65 -12.09 20.00 -14.99
C SER A 65 -11.15 18.83 -15.27
N ILE A 66 -9.92 18.85 -14.74
CA ILE A 66 -8.97 17.75 -14.86
C ILE A 66 -9.48 16.58 -14.01
N SER A 67 -9.70 15.42 -14.64
CA SER A 67 -10.10 14.19 -13.95
C SER A 67 -9.07 13.74 -12.91
N ASP A 68 -9.55 13.20 -11.80
CA ASP A 68 -8.68 12.71 -10.71
C ASP A 68 -7.78 11.54 -11.14
N ASP A 69 -8.29 10.64 -11.99
CA ASP A 69 -7.50 9.56 -12.58
C ASP A 69 -6.24 10.09 -13.30
N PHE A 70 -6.41 11.12 -14.13
CA PHE A 70 -5.29 11.79 -14.80
C PHE A 70 -4.32 12.45 -13.80
N LYS A 71 -4.82 13.11 -12.76
CA LYS A 71 -3.98 13.71 -11.71
C LYS A 71 -3.07 12.68 -11.05
N ILE A 72 -3.60 11.51 -10.69
CA ILE A 72 -2.83 10.42 -10.09
C ILE A 72 -1.84 9.83 -11.09
N LYS A 73 -2.26 9.61 -12.35
CA LYS A 73 -1.36 9.17 -13.44
C LYS A 73 -0.12 10.06 -13.54
N GLN A 74 -0.29 11.38 -13.43
CA GLN A 74 0.85 12.30 -13.50
C GLN A 74 1.82 12.16 -12.31
N ILE A 75 1.35 11.89 -11.09
CA ILE A 75 2.23 11.58 -9.95
C ILE A 75 2.97 10.26 -10.21
N ILE A 76 2.25 9.22 -10.61
CA ILE A 76 2.83 7.90 -10.89
C ILE A 76 3.88 7.99 -12.00
N LYS A 77 3.65 8.81 -13.03
CA LYS A 77 4.60 9.09 -14.12
C LYS A 77 5.94 9.62 -13.60
N VAL A 78 5.92 10.59 -12.68
CA VAL A 78 7.15 11.09 -12.03
C VAL A 78 7.82 9.99 -11.20
N LEU A 79 7.06 9.20 -10.45
CA LEU A 79 7.62 8.12 -9.63
C LEU A 79 8.22 6.96 -10.46
N ALA A 80 7.69 6.75 -11.66
CA ALA A 80 8.17 5.79 -12.64
C ALA A 80 9.42 6.28 -13.38
N SER A 81 9.64 7.59 -13.50
CA SER A 81 10.79 8.17 -14.21
C SER A 81 12.10 8.15 -13.41
N GLU A 82 12.21 7.24 -12.44
CA GLU A 82 13.34 7.15 -11.49
C GLU A 82 13.72 8.53 -10.92
N PRO A 83 12.79 9.17 -10.16
CA PRO A 83 13.00 10.54 -9.75
C PRO A 83 14.16 10.63 -8.76
N ASP A 84 14.90 11.73 -8.86
CA ASP A 84 15.88 12.13 -7.86
C ASP A 84 15.23 13.13 -6.88
N THR A 85 16.04 13.65 -5.96
CA THR A 85 15.61 14.62 -4.97
C THR A 85 15.07 15.90 -5.59
N GLU A 86 15.73 16.42 -6.61
CA GLU A 86 15.40 17.72 -7.22
C GLU A 86 14.04 17.64 -7.92
N LYS A 87 13.78 16.56 -8.68
CA LYS A 87 12.48 16.35 -9.33
C LYS A 87 11.33 16.27 -8.33
N MET A 88 11.50 15.51 -7.24
CA MET A 88 10.45 15.39 -6.22
C MET A 88 10.23 16.69 -5.45
N GLU A 89 11.31 17.39 -5.09
CA GLU A 89 11.20 18.69 -4.41
C GLU A 89 10.52 19.72 -5.32
N THR A 90 10.88 19.78 -6.60
CA THR A 90 10.23 20.67 -7.57
C THR A 90 8.75 20.35 -7.68
N LEU A 91 8.35 19.07 -7.85
CA LEU A 91 6.94 18.65 -7.94
C LEU A 91 6.09 19.10 -6.72
N ILE A 92 6.69 19.04 -5.52
CA ILE A 92 6.05 19.49 -4.28
C ILE A 92 6.00 21.02 -4.22
N ASN A 93 7.11 21.70 -4.50
CA ASN A 93 7.26 23.15 -4.34
C ASN A 93 6.36 23.95 -5.29
N ILE A 94 6.15 23.45 -6.50
CA ILE A 94 5.23 24.05 -7.48
C ILE A 94 3.75 23.70 -7.21
N GLY A 95 3.46 22.95 -6.14
CA GLY A 95 2.10 22.65 -5.72
C GLY A 95 1.35 21.62 -6.58
N ILE A 96 2.00 20.94 -7.54
CA ILE A 96 1.34 19.89 -8.33
C ILE A 96 0.86 18.75 -7.42
N MET A 97 1.68 18.35 -6.44
CA MET A 97 1.28 17.31 -5.47
C MET A 97 0.05 17.71 -4.65
N GLN A 98 0.00 18.96 -4.19
CA GLN A 98 -1.17 19.49 -3.47
C GLN A 98 -2.40 19.54 -4.36
N PHE A 99 -2.25 19.91 -5.63
CA PHE A 99 -3.35 19.93 -6.59
C PHE A 99 -3.91 18.51 -6.83
N CYS A 100 -3.05 17.50 -6.93
CA CYS A 100 -3.44 16.12 -7.18
C CYS A 100 -3.94 15.38 -5.93
N LEU A 101 -3.47 15.76 -4.73
CA LEU A 101 -3.80 15.12 -3.45
C LEU A 101 -4.24 16.15 -2.39
N PRO A 102 -5.33 16.90 -2.60
CA PRO A 102 -5.61 18.11 -1.84
C PRO A 102 -5.72 17.90 -0.33
N LYS A 103 -6.47 16.87 0.10
CA LYS A 103 -6.79 16.62 1.51
C LYS A 103 -5.54 16.29 2.35
N VAL A 104 -4.63 15.42 1.89
CA VAL A 104 -3.40 15.10 2.65
C VAL A 104 -2.46 16.31 2.79
N PHE A 105 -2.47 17.24 1.82
CA PHE A 105 -1.65 18.46 1.88
C PHE A 105 -2.26 19.60 2.72
N THR A 106 -3.53 19.50 3.16
CA THR A 106 -4.17 20.55 3.99
C THR A 106 -3.66 20.60 5.44
N LYS A 107 -3.09 19.50 5.96
CA LYS A 107 -2.71 19.36 7.38
C LYS A 107 -1.22 19.07 7.57
N ILE A 108 -0.36 19.62 6.70
CA ILE A 108 1.08 19.41 6.82
C ILE A 108 1.60 20.11 8.08
N ASN A 109 2.10 19.29 9.01
CA ASN A 109 2.83 19.74 10.19
C ASN A 109 4.34 19.54 10.00
N LYS A 110 5.15 20.05 10.94
CA LYS A 110 6.61 19.97 10.90
C LYS A 110 7.14 18.53 10.73
N ASN A 111 6.49 17.54 11.34
CA ASN A 111 6.92 16.15 11.23
C ASN A 111 6.67 15.60 9.82
N ILE A 112 5.49 15.87 9.25
CA ILE A 112 5.17 15.49 7.86
C ILE A 112 6.13 16.18 6.89
N THR A 113 6.44 17.47 7.09
CA THR A 113 7.44 18.19 6.28
C THR A 113 8.81 17.51 6.35
N SER A 114 9.26 17.10 7.54
CA SER A 114 10.53 16.37 7.69
C SER A 114 10.50 15.02 6.96
N TYR A 115 9.39 14.27 7.05
CA TYR A 115 9.25 13.00 6.33
C TYR A 115 9.18 13.19 4.81
N LEU A 116 8.49 14.22 4.32
CA LEU A 116 8.47 14.55 2.88
C LEU A 116 9.87 14.84 2.36
N LYS A 117 10.69 15.61 3.10
CA LYS A 117 12.09 15.88 2.72
C LYS A 117 12.92 14.60 2.66
N LEU A 118 12.76 13.71 3.64
CA LEU A 118 13.45 12.41 3.65
C LEU A 118 12.99 11.54 2.48
N TYR A 119 11.68 11.50 2.18
CA TYR A 119 11.14 10.80 1.03
C TYR A 119 11.76 11.31 -0.27
N CYS A 120 11.77 12.62 -0.51
CA CYS A 120 12.37 13.20 -1.72
C CYS A 120 13.86 12.84 -1.83
N LYS A 121 14.59 12.94 -0.72
CA LYS A 121 16.03 12.62 -0.66
C LYS A 121 16.35 11.16 -0.98
N ASN A 122 15.42 10.25 -0.71
CA ASN A 122 15.67 8.80 -0.69
C ASN A 122 14.72 8.01 -1.60
N VAL A 123 13.93 8.67 -2.45
CA VAL A 123 12.93 8.02 -3.33
C VAL A 123 13.60 7.06 -4.33
N ASP A 124 14.84 7.36 -4.73
CA ASP A 124 15.71 6.57 -5.59
C ASP A 124 16.16 5.25 -4.92
N LYS A 125 16.19 5.22 -3.58
CA LYS A 125 16.56 4.04 -2.78
C LYS A 125 15.38 3.09 -2.53
N ILE A 126 14.17 3.48 -2.91
CA ILE A 126 12.98 2.64 -2.79
C ILE A 126 13.05 1.57 -3.90
N VAL A 127 13.07 0.31 -3.49
CA VAL A 127 13.06 -0.84 -4.39
C VAL A 127 11.61 -1.23 -4.66
N GLY A 128 11.19 -1.26 -5.91
CA GLY A 128 9.82 -1.63 -6.27
C GLY A 128 9.27 -0.76 -7.39
N THR A 129 7.96 -0.79 -7.54
CA THR A 129 7.21 -0.08 -8.58
C THR A 129 6.96 1.38 -8.20
N ALA A 130 6.51 2.18 -9.18
CA ALA A 130 6.01 3.53 -8.92
C ALA A 130 4.82 3.54 -7.96
N LEU A 131 4.02 2.46 -7.94
CA LEU A 131 2.90 2.28 -7.02
C LEU A 131 3.40 2.11 -5.58
N ASP A 132 4.48 1.36 -5.37
CA ASP A 132 5.07 1.17 -4.04
C ASP A 132 5.62 2.49 -3.48
N LYS A 133 6.29 3.26 -4.34
CA LYS A 133 6.72 4.63 -4.03
C LYS A 133 5.52 5.51 -3.63
N PHE A 134 4.44 5.44 -4.40
CA PHE A 134 3.22 6.21 -4.14
C PHE A 134 2.54 5.82 -2.81
N VAL A 135 2.44 4.53 -2.51
CA VAL A 135 1.91 4.06 -1.22
C VAL A 135 2.78 4.53 -0.06
N LEU A 136 4.12 4.48 -0.19
CA LEU A 136 5.03 4.98 0.85
C LEU A 136 4.89 6.48 1.07
N LEU A 137 4.80 7.26 -0.01
CA LEU A 137 4.50 8.69 0.06
C LEU A 137 3.23 8.95 0.87
N LEU A 138 2.17 8.18 0.65
CA LEU A 138 0.92 8.33 1.40
C LEU A 138 1.03 7.85 2.86
N ALA A 139 1.91 6.89 3.15
CA ALA A 139 2.08 6.30 4.48
C ALA A 139 2.67 7.27 5.54
N ILE A 140 3.16 8.45 5.15
CA ILE A 140 3.63 9.46 6.12
C ILE A 140 2.50 10.33 6.68
N PHE A 141 1.36 10.34 5.99
CA PHE A 141 0.18 11.08 6.41
C PHE A 141 -0.66 10.21 7.35
N PRO A 142 -1.51 10.82 8.20
CA PRO A 142 -2.49 10.04 8.97
C PRO A 142 -3.31 9.15 8.03
N VAL A 143 -3.42 7.85 8.34
CA VAL A 143 -4.09 6.87 7.48
C VAL A 143 -5.50 7.33 7.09
N LYS A 144 -6.25 7.90 8.05
CA LYS A 144 -7.55 8.49 7.78
C LYS A 144 -7.51 9.56 6.69
N ASP A 145 -6.59 10.52 6.76
CA ASP A 145 -6.51 11.60 5.77
C ASP A 145 -6.10 11.07 4.38
N ALA A 146 -5.19 10.09 4.33
CA ALA A 146 -4.80 9.44 3.08
C ALA A 146 -5.94 8.64 2.45
N VAL A 147 -6.67 7.87 3.25
CA VAL A 147 -7.84 7.10 2.81
C VAL A 147 -8.96 8.02 2.37
N ASP A 148 -9.33 9.02 3.18
CA ASP A 148 -10.37 10.01 2.84
C ASP A 148 -10.01 10.76 1.54
N THR A 149 -8.71 11.00 1.28
CA THR A 149 -8.27 11.61 0.01
C THR A 149 -8.53 10.67 -1.16
N LEU A 150 -8.11 9.41 -1.08
CA LEU A 150 -8.32 8.43 -2.15
C LEU A 150 -9.80 8.13 -2.36
N GLU A 151 -10.60 8.08 -1.28
CA GLU A 151 -12.05 7.83 -1.31
C GLU A 151 -12.83 8.95 -2.02
N ASP A 152 -12.42 10.21 -1.85
CA ASP A 152 -13.03 11.35 -2.55
C ASP A 152 -12.66 11.43 -4.04
N LEU A 153 -11.47 10.94 -4.41
CA LEU A 153 -11.00 11.00 -5.80
C LEU A 153 -11.74 9.97 -6.66
N ASP A 154 -12.19 10.40 -7.85
CA ASP A 154 -12.80 9.53 -8.87
C ASP A 154 -11.71 8.82 -9.69
N ILE A 155 -11.07 7.83 -9.06
CA ILE A 155 -10.01 7.00 -9.66
C ILE A 155 -10.63 5.66 -10.08
N LYS A 156 -10.49 5.30 -11.36
CA LYS A 156 -11.17 4.12 -11.93
C LYS A 156 -10.46 2.81 -11.64
N ALA A 157 -9.14 2.85 -11.48
CA ALA A 157 -8.28 1.68 -11.26
C ALA A 157 -7.48 1.82 -9.95
N ASP A 158 -7.13 0.69 -9.33
CA ASP A 158 -6.15 0.57 -8.23
C ASP A 158 -6.43 1.32 -6.91
N LYS A 159 -7.49 2.12 -6.82
CA LYS A 159 -7.92 2.82 -5.60
C LYS A 159 -8.04 1.88 -4.40
N GLU A 160 -8.72 0.75 -4.59
CA GLU A 160 -8.88 -0.25 -3.53
C GLU A 160 -7.54 -0.86 -3.11
N ILE A 161 -6.61 -1.04 -4.06
CA ILE A 161 -5.26 -1.56 -3.80
C ILE A 161 -4.48 -0.56 -2.96
N PHE A 162 -4.48 0.74 -3.29
CA PHE A 162 -3.82 1.76 -2.50
C PHE A 162 -4.39 1.85 -1.09
N ILE A 163 -5.72 1.93 -0.96
CA ILE A 163 -6.39 2.00 0.34
C ILE A 163 -6.06 0.78 1.19
N LYS A 164 -6.15 -0.43 0.60
CA LYS A 164 -5.81 -1.67 1.29
C LYS A 164 -4.35 -1.70 1.72
N SER A 165 -3.43 -1.32 0.85
CA SER A 165 -2.00 -1.31 1.15
C SER A 165 -1.64 -0.32 2.27
N ILE A 166 -2.23 0.87 2.29
CA ILE A 166 -2.00 1.86 3.36
C ILE A 166 -2.51 1.33 4.71
N LYS A 167 -3.72 0.78 4.75
CA LYS A 167 -4.31 0.20 5.98
C LYS A 167 -3.49 -0.98 6.49
N LEU A 168 -3.17 -1.93 5.60
CA LEU A 168 -2.35 -3.09 5.97
C LEU A 168 -0.95 -2.69 6.41
N PHE A 169 -0.37 -1.62 5.84
CA PHE A 169 0.95 -1.15 6.24
C PHE A 169 0.93 -0.62 7.68
N GLU A 170 -0.07 0.16 8.07
CA GLU A 170 -0.24 0.62 9.45
C GLU A 170 -0.36 -0.58 10.42
N ASP A 171 -1.27 -1.51 10.14
CA ASP A 171 -1.45 -2.74 10.92
C ASP A 171 -0.17 -3.55 11.02
N PHE A 172 0.56 -3.69 9.91
CA PHE A 172 1.78 -4.46 9.86
C PHE A 172 2.89 -3.81 10.71
N THR A 173 3.02 -2.48 10.67
CA THR A 173 4.11 -1.78 11.39
C THR A 173 4.03 -1.97 12.91
N ILE A 174 2.83 -2.12 13.48
CA ILE A 174 2.61 -2.30 14.92
C ILE A 174 2.87 -3.74 15.42
N ILE A 175 2.93 -4.73 14.52
CA ILE A 175 3.19 -6.13 14.89
C ILE A 175 4.61 -6.31 15.43
N ASN A 176 4.74 -6.81 16.65
CA ASN A 176 6.02 -7.02 17.32
C ASN A 176 6.17 -8.41 17.97
N GLU A 177 5.21 -9.30 17.79
CA GLU A 177 5.17 -10.62 18.43
C GLU A 177 4.72 -11.73 17.46
N LYS A 178 5.14 -12.97 17.71
CA LYS A 178 4.79 -14.14 16.86
C LYS A 178 3.28 -14.30 16.66
N PRO A 179 2.42 -14.23 17.72
CA PRO A 179 0.98 -14.40 17.53
C PRO A 179 0.38 -13.35 16.59
N GLY A 180 0.76 -12.08 16.73
CA GLY A 180 0.32 -11.00 15.84
C GLY A 180 0.75 -11.25 14.40
N LEU A 181 2.00 -11.69 14.20
CA LEU A 181 2.51 -11.98 12.86
C LEU A 181 1.80 -13.17 12.20
N LYS A 182 1.56 -14.25 12.94
CA LYS A 182 0.82 -15.42 12.45
C LYS A 182 -0.62 -15.07 12.11
N LYS A 183 -1.30 -14.24 12.91
CA LYS A 183 -2.65 -13.73 12.60
C LYS A 183 -2.66 -12.94 11.30
N PHE A 184 -1.68 -12.05 11.12
CA PHE A 184 -1.57 -11.27 9.90
C PHE A 184 -1.40 -12.17 8.66
N MET A 185 -0.51 -13.17 8.73
CA MET A 185 -0.29 -14.13 7.64
C MET A 185 -1.53 -14.99 7.38
N LEU A 186 -2.20 -15.51 8.42
CA LEU A 186 -3.41 -16.32 8.26
C LEU A 186 -4.54 -15.53 7.58
N ALA A 187 -4.67 -14.24 7.92
CA ALA A 187 -5.70 -13.36 7.39
C ALA A 187 -5.46 -12.94 5.93
N ASN A 188 -4.20 -12.74 5.56
CA ASN A 188 -3.83 -12.07 4.31
C ASN A 188 -3.04 -12.93 3.33
N GLY A 189 -2.57 -14.09 3.75
CA GLY A 189 -1.68 -14.97 2.99
C GLY A 189 -0.20 -14.58 3.09
N MET A 190 0.66 -15.49 2.62
CA MET A 190 2.12 -15.32 2.63
C MET A 190 2.57 -14.20 1.66
N ASP A 191 2.00 -14.14 0.45
CA ASP A 191 2.34 -13.13 -0.56
C ASP A 191 2.13 -11.70 -0.04
N GLN A 192 1.02 -11.47 0.69
CA GLN A 192 0.75 -10.16 1.28
C GLN A 192 1.69 -9.85 2.45
N TYR A 193 2.09 -10.85 3.24
CA TYR A 193 3.13 -10.69 4.25
C TYR A 193 4.47 -10.28 3.61
N GLU A 194 4.89 -10.98 2.56
CA GLU A 194 6.15 -10.71 1.85
C GLU A 194 6.14 -9.29 1.28
N TYR A 195 5.04 -8.90 0.65
CA TYR A 195 4.85 -7.54 0.14
C TYR A 195 4.94 -6.47 1.25
N MET A 196 4.25 -6.65 2.38
CA MET A 196 4.32 -5.71 3.51
C MET A 196 5.71 -5.68 4.18
N PHE A 197 6.41 -6.81 4.19
CA PHE A 197 7.78 -6.90 4.66
C PHE A 197 8.74 -6.10 3.76
N GLU A 198 8.62 -6.23 2.44
CA GLU A 198 9.37 -5.42 1.47
C GLU A 198 9.07 -3.92 1.60
N MET A 199 7.79 -3.57 1.71
CA MET A 199 7.33 -2.20 1.95
C MET A 199 7.91 -1.62 3.24
N SER A 200 7.99 -2.41 4.32
CA SER A 200 8.64 -1.99 5.57
C SER A 200 10.14 -1.76 5.40
N GLY A 201 10.80 -2.59 4.60
CA GLY A 201 12.20 -2.38 4.21
C GLY A 201 12.39 -1.08 3.43
N ASN A 202 11.49 -0.77 2.50
CA ASN A 202 11.49 0.48 1.76
C ASN A 202 11.24 1.69 2.66
N PHE A 203 10.29 1.60 3.59
CA PHE A 203 10.01 2.67 4.55
C PHE A 203 11.26 3.01 5.37
N VAL A 204 11.99 1.99 5.83
CA VAL A 204 13.26 2.19 6.53
C VAL A 204 14.33 2.86 5.66
N ARG A 205 14.40 2.52 4.36
CA ARG A 205 15.32 3.16 3.40
C ARG A 205 14.94 4.61 3.12
N ALA A 206 13.65 4.88 2.91
CA ALA A 206 13.15 6.20 2.53
C ALA A 206 13.21 7.20 3.69
N TYR A 207 12.86 6.76 4.91
CA TYR A 207 12.66 7.63 6.06
C TYR A 207 13.73 7.50 7.14
N GLU A 208 14.81 6.76 6.86
CA GLU A 208 15.96 6.56 7.76
C GLU A 208 15.56 6.03 9.16
N PHE A 209 14.48 5.24 9.24
CA PHE A 209 14.04 4.61 10.49
C PHE A 209 15.02 3.52 10.95
N PRO A 210 15.07 3.21 12.26
CA PRO A 210 15.94 2.16 12.76
C PRO A 210 15.63 0.78 12.16
N LYS A 211 16.66 0.14 11.59
CA LYS A 211 16.56 -1.17 10.92
C LYS A 211 16.00 -2.29 11.81
N TYR A 212 16.22 -2.22 13.13
CA TYR A 212 15.77 -3.28 14.04
C TYR A 212 14.24 -3.49 14.02
N ARG A 213 13.45 -2.46 13.68
CA ARG A 213 11.98 -2.55 13.66
C ARG A 213 11.43 -3.43 12.54
N TYR A 214 12.12 -3.49 11.40
CA TYR A 214 11.74 -4.41 10.32
C TYR A 214 12.43 -5.77 10.47
N LEU A 215 13.68 -5.80 10.95
CA LEU A 215 14.43 -7.04 11.16
C LEU A 215 13.82 -7.94 12.22
N SER A 216 13.14 -7.38 13.23
CA SER A 216 12.42 -8.16 14.23
C SER A 216 11.37 -9.07 13.61
N LYS A 217 10.64 -8.62 12.59
CA LYS A 217 9.63 -9.44 11.89
C LYS A 217 10.24 -10.60 11.12
N LYS A 218 11.42 -10.39 10.53
CA LYS A 218 12.19 -11.48 9.91
C LYS A 218 12.60 -12.52 10.96
N TYR A 219 13.12 -12.06 12.10
CA TYR A 219 13.47 -12.94 13.21
C TYR A 219 12.27 -13.75 13.73
N LEU A 220 11.11 -13.12 13.90
CA LEU A 220 9.88 -13.81 14.31
C LEU A 220 9.48 -14.90 13.30
N LEU A 221 9.54 -14.62 11.99
CA LEU A 221 9.25 -15.61 10.97
C LEU A 221 10.27 -16.76 10.96
N ASP A 222 11.56 -16.44 11.10
CA ASP A 222 12.62 -17.45 11.17
C ASP A 222 12.41 -18.38 12.38
N GLU A 223 12.04 -17.82 13.53
CA GLU A 223 11.71 -18.61 14.73
C GLU A 223 10.51 -19.53 14.50
N ILE A 224 9.43 -19.01 13.91
CA ILE A 224 8.24 -19.79 13.54
C ILE A 224 8.61 -20.97 12.63
N ARG A 225 9.45 -20.72 11.62
CA ARG A 225 9.91 -21.74 10.66
C ARG A 225 10.79 -22.79 11.32
N VAL A 226 11.75 -22.38 12.15
CA VAL A 226 12.66 -23.29 12.88
C VAL A 226 11.88 -24.20 13.83
N GLN A 227 10.88 -23.65 14.52
CA GLN A 227 10.02 -24.40 15.44
C GLN A 227 8.89 -25.16 14.72
N LYS A 228 8.77 -25.03 13.39
CA LYS A 228 7.71 -25.62 12.57
C LYS A 228 6.31 -25.34 13.13
N GLU A 229 6.09 -24.12 13.61
CA GLU A 229 4.78 -23.75 14.14
C GLU A 229 3.76 -23.63 12.99
N PRO A 230 2.53 -24.17 13.13
CA PRO A 230 1.51 -24.04 12.11
C PRO A 230 1.02 -22.59 12.01
N ILE A 231 0.80 -22.13 10.79
CA ILE A 231 0.19 -20.83 10.48
C ILE A 231 -1.13 -21.06 9.76
N PHE A 232 -1.11 -21.88 8.71
CA PHE A 232 -2.22 -22.09 7.79
C PHE A 232 -2.97 -23.41 8.07
N PRO A 233 -4.22 -23.55 7.59
CA PRO A 233 -4.95 -24.82 7.61
C PRO A 233 -4.15 -26.01 7.08
N GLU A 234 -3.30 -25.80 6.07
CA GLU A 234 -2.48 -26.83 5.44
C GLU A 234 -1.32 -27.30 6.33
N ASP A 235 -0.96 -26.54 7.38
CA ASP A 235 0.09 -26.89 8.33
C ASP A 235 -0.42 -27.78 9.49
N LEU A 236 -1.73 -28.06 9.52
CA LEU A 236 -2.36 -28.85 10.59
C LEU A 236 -1.99 -30.33 10.46
N ASP A 237 -1.78 -31.00 11.61
CA ASP A 237 -1.56 -32.45 11.69
C ASP A 237 -2.84 -33.29 11.47
N VAL A 238 -3.91 -32.64 10.97
CA VAL A 238 -5.18 -33.27 10.58
C VAL A 238 -5.61 -32.72 9.24
N SER A 239 -6.18 -33.59 8.41
CA SER A 239 -6.73 -33.21 7.11
C SER A 239 -8.23 -32.93 7.17
N ARG A 240 -8.77 -32.40 6.07
CA ARG A 240 -10.22 -32.27 5.87
C ARG A 240 -10.93 -33.63 6.01
N ASP A 241 -10.37 -34.67 5.39
CA ASP A 241 -10.96 -36.01 5.38
C ASP A 241 -10.99 -36.61 6.79
N ASP A 242 -9.95 -36.41 7.59
CA ASP A 242 -9.91 -36.86 8.99
C ASP A 242 -11.07 -36.29 9.84
N LEU A 243 -11.39 -35.01 9.63
CA LEU A 243 -12.47 -34.33 10.35
C LEU A 243 -13.86 -34.75 9.85
N MET A 244 -13.98 -35.05 8.55
CA MET A 244 -15.24 -35.54 7.96
C MET A 244 -15.53 -37.00 8.33
N GLU A 245 -14.54 -37.88 8.20
CA GLU A 245 -14.67 -39.31 8.55
C GLU A 245 -14.98 -39.53 10.03
N SER A 246 -14.49 -38.63 10.89
CA SER A 246 -14.78 -38.65 12.33
C SER A 246 -16.14 -38.03 12.71
N GLY A 247 -16.89 -37.51 11.74
CA GLY A 247 -18.19 -36.86 11.95
C GLY A 247 -18.10 -35.54 12.71
N LEU A 248 -16.93 -34.90 12.76
CA LEU A 248 -16.73 -33.61 13.43
C LEU A 248 -17.09 -32.42 12.55
N ALA A 249 -17.06 -32.61 11.22
CA ALA A 249 -17.51 -31.65 10.23
C ALA A 249 -18.13 -32.35 9.02
N ASP A 250 -18.93 -31.61 8.26
CA ASP A 250 -19.38 -31.99 6.93
C ASP A 250 -18.62 -31.19 5.85
N ARG A 251 -18.92 -31.46 4.59
CA ARG A 251 -18.29 -30.79 3.45
C ARG A 251 -18.47 -29.27 3.46
N GLU A 252 -19.56 -28.76 4.04
CA GLU A 252 -19.89 -27.34 4.06
C GLU A 252 -19.16 -26.58 5.19
N SER A 253 -18.80 -27.28 6.26
CA SER A 253 -18.24 -26.69 7.48
C SER A 253 -16.77 -27.04 7.76
N VAL A 254 -16.19 -27.99 7.01
CA VAL A 254 -14.81 -28.46 7.25
C VAL A 254 -13.76 -27.37 7.08
N ASP A 255 -13.89 -26.50 6.07
CA ASP A 255 -12.93 -25.40 5.85
C ASP A 255 -12.98 -24.36 6.98
N GLU A 256 -14.18 -24.04 7.48
CA GLU A 256 -14.35 -23.17 8.64
C GLU A 256 -13.69 -23.78 9.88
N LEU A 257 -13.89 -25.08 10.11
CA LEU A 257 -13.29 -25.78 11.25
C LEU A 257 -11.76 -25.82 11.15
N MET A 258 -11.21 -26.09 9.96
CA MET A 258 -9.77 -26.07 9.71
C MET A 258 -9.18 -24.67 10.00
N MET A 259 -9.85 -23.61 9.54
CA MET A 259 -9.45 -22.23 9.86
C MET A 259 -9.48 -21.95 11.37
N MET A 260 -10.54 -22.39 12.07
CA MET A 260 -10.66 -22.21 13.52
C MET A 260 -9.57 -22.95 14.31
N LEU A 261 -9.13 -24.12 13.83
CA LEU A 261 -8.02 -24.88 14.40
C LEU A 261 -6.69 -24.13 14.18
N ALA A 262 -6.42 -23.67 12.96
CA ALA A 262 -5.24 -22.84 12.66
C ALA A 262 -5.19 -21.60 13.57
N GLU A 263 -6.29 -20.86 13.70
CA GLU A 263 -6.42 -19.73 14.63
C GLU A 263 -6.14 -20.10 16.09
N HIS A 264 -6.55 -21.30 16.54
CA HIS A 264 -6.28 -21.76 17.90
C HIS A 264 -4.79 -21.98 18.13
N LEU A 265 -4.09 -22.55 17.15
CA LEU A 265 -2.66 -22.88 17.24
C LEU A 265 -1.75 -21.67 17.12
N ILE A 266 -2.25 -20.50 16.71
CA ILE A 266 -1.50 -19.24 16.74
C ILE A 266 -0.84 -19.01 18.12
N ASN A 267 -1.58 -19.25 19.21
CA ASN A 267 -1.08 -19.05 20.58
C ASN A 267 -0.61 -20.35 21.25
N LYS A 268 -0.89 -21.51 20.64
CA LYS A 268 -0.62 -22.83 21.23
C LYS A 268 -0.07 -23.80 20.17
N PRO A 269 1.06 -23.47 19.52
CA PRO A 269 1.57 -24.26 18.39
C PRO A 269 1.91 -25.70 18.76
N PHE A 270 2.31 -25.95 20.02
CA PHE A 270 2.62 -27.28 20.54
C PHE A 270 1.42 -28.25 20.58
N LYS A 271 0.19 -27.75 20.39
CA LYS A 271 -1.03 -28.58 20.27
C LYS A 271 -1.28 -29.07 18.85
N ASN A 272 -0.37 -28.84 17.90
CA ASN A 272 -0.48 -29.35 16.54
C ASN A 272 -0.18 -30.86 16.47
N ASN A 273 -1.06 -31.66 17.05
CA ASN A 273 -1.06 -33.10 16.89
C ASN A 273 -2.50 -33.60 16.79
N ARG A 274 -2.69 -34.72 16.09
CA ARG A 274 -4.03 -35.28 15.83
C ARG A 274 -4.94 -35.36 17.05
N GLU A 275 -4.47 -35.88 18.18
CA GLU A 275 -5.31 -36.11 19.37
C GLU A 275 -5.85 -34.80 19.95
N GLU A 276 -4.96 -33.84 20.20
CA GLU A 276 -5.31 -32.51 20.71
C GLU A 276 -6.23 -31.75 19.74
N LEU A 277 -5.98 -31.83 18.43
CA LEU A 277 -6.81 -31.16 17.43
C LEU A 277 -8.22 -31.74 17.38
N PHE A 278 -8.38 -33.06 17.49
CA PHE A 278 -9.70 -33.69 17.59
C PHE A 278 -10.45 -33.26 18.85
N GLU A 279 -9.76 -33.13 19.98
CA GLU A 279 -10.39 -32.60 21.20
C GLU A 279 -10.86 -31.15 21.04
N ILE A 280 -10.03 -30.29 20.45
CA ILE A 280 -10.35 -28.90 20.20
C ILE A 280 -11.55 -28.82 19.23
N ALA A 281 -11.52 -29.60 18.15
CA ALA A 281 -12.60 -29.67 17.16
C ALA A 281 -13.94 -30.10 17.79
N ARG A 282 -13.93 -31.15 18.64
CA ARG A 282 -15.14 -31.56 19.40
C ARG A 282 -15.69 -30.44 20.27
N LYS A 283 -14.82 -29.68 20.95
CA LYS A 283 -15.21 -28.55 21.80
C LYS A 283 -15.82 -27.41 20.97
N MET A 284 -15.26 -27.14 19.80
CA MET A 284 -15.76 -26.12 18.87
C MET A 284 -17.12 -26.51 18.26
N ASN A 285 -17.31 -27.78 17.87
CA ASN A 285 -18.57 -28.25 17.30
C ASN A 285 -19.73 -28.22 18.31
N LYS A 286 -19.46 -28.54 19.59
CA LYS A 286 -20.48 -28.50 20.66
C LYS A 286 -20.98 -27.09 21.01
N ASN A 287 -20.17 -26.05 20.78
CA ASN A 287 -20.47 -24.67 21.19
C ASN A 287 -20.78 -23.76 19.99
N LYS A 288 -22.03 -23.74 19.51
CA LYS A 288 -22.49 -22.83 18.43
C LYS A 288 -22.22 -21.34 18.71
N LEU A 289 -22.16 -20.94 19.99
CA LEU A 289 -21.81 -19.57 20.41
C LEU A 289 -20.34 -19.21 20.15
N PHE A 290 -19.43 -20.18 20.17
CA PHE A 290 -18.01 -19.96 19.91
C PHE A 290 -17.75 -19.53 18.45
N LYS A 291 -18.61 -19.96 17.52
CA LYS A 291 -18.60 -19.52 16.11
C LYS A 291 -19.12 -18.09 15.92
N HIS A 292 -20.10 -17.66 16.72
CA HIS A 292 -20.74 -16.33 16.58
C HIS A 292 -19.93 -15.17 17.18
N PHE A 293 -19.28 -15.36 18.33
CA PHE A 293 -18.55 -14.26 19.01
C PHE A 293 -17.17 -13.96 18.40
N ARG A 294 -16.61 -14.81 17.54
CA ARG A 294 -15.29 -14.59 16.92
C ARG A 294 -15.30 -13.66 15.72
N ARG A 295 -16.39 -13.57 14.95
CA ARG A 295 -16.53 -12.62 13.82
C ARG A 295 -16.41 -11.15 14.26
N VAL A 296 -16.65 -10.86 15.54
CA VAL A 296 -16.62 -9.49 16.11
C VAL A 296 -15.18 -8.99 16.34
N ASN A 297 -14.19 -9.86 16.49
CA ASN A 297 -12.81 -9.46 16.79
C ASN A 297 -11.94 -9.14 15.55
N TRP A 298 -12.52 -9.20 14.35
CA TRP A 298 -11.83 -8.91 13.09
C TRP A 298 -12.02 -7.46 12.60
N ILE A 299 -12.95 -6.72 13.21
CA ILE A 299 -13.18 -5.30 12.91
C ILE A 299 -12.69 -4.49 14.12
N ARG A 300 -11.45 -4.02 14.05
CA ARG A 300 -11.01 -2.84 14.78
C ARG A 300 -10.16 -1.99 13.87
#